data_AF-A0A6B2CH47-F1
#
_entry.id   AF-A0A6B2CH47-F1
#
_cell.length_a   1.000
_cell.length_b   1.000
_cell.length_c   1.000
_cell.angle_alpha   90.00
_cell.angle_beta   90.00
_cell.angle_gamma   90.00
#
_symmetry.space_group_name_H-M   'P 1'
#
loop_
_entity.id
_entity.type
_entity.pdbx_description
1 polymer ?
#
loop_
_entity_poly.entity_id
_entity_poly.type
_entity_poly.pdbx_seq_one_letter_code
_entity_poly.pdbx_strand_id
1 'polypeptide(L)'
;MGKYAFVILSNPEDLSEAIRAAHALHYAVQLKRAGYDVVVYFDGLGSRVPIADSPYKGLRPAYEVAQREGVIYGVCGYCASPPHLNI
;
A
#
# COMPACT_ATOMS: atom_id res chain seq x y z
N MET A 1 -8.69 -22.25 -3.37
CA MET A 1 -8.03 -21.07 -2.78
C MET A 1 -8.34 -19.85 -3.62
N GLY A 2 -8.81 -18.76 -3.00
CA GLY A 2 -9.15 -17.51 -3.69
C GLY A 2 -7.91 -16.66 -4.00
N LYS A 3 -8.06 -15.75 -4.96
CA LYS A 3 -7.07 -14.72 -5.33
C LYS A 3 -7.62 -13.34 -4.94
N TYR A 4 -6.79 -12.51 -4.34
CA TYR A 4 -7.17 -11.18 -3.87
C TYR A 4 -6.18 -10.12 -4.33
N ALA A 5 -6.71 -8.96 -4.68
CA ALA A 5 -5.93 -7.77 -4.97
C ALA A 5 -6.38 -6.62 -4.07
N PHE A 6 -5.43 -5.97 -3.43
CA PHE A 6 -5.63 -4.71 -2.72
C PHE A 6 -5.03 -3.60 -3.57
N VAL A 7 -5.88 -2.70 -4.07
CA VAL A 7 -5.45 -1.49 -4.76
C VAL A 7 -5.56 -0.33 -3.79
N ILE A 8 -4.42 0.26 -3.42
CA ILE A 8 -4.35 1.34 -2.44
C ILE A 8 -4.20 2.66 -3.21
N LEU A 9 -5.23 3.50 -3.15
CA LEU A 9 -5.26 4.86 -3.73
C LEU A 9 -5.10 5.97 -2.67
N SER A 10 -5.14 5.61 -1.39
CA SER A 10 -5.17 6.53 -0.25
C SER A 10 -3.91 7.38 -0.14
N ASN A 11 -4.08 8.68 0.09
CA ASN A 11 -3.01 9.62 0.35
C ASN A 11 -2.32 9.32 1.70
N PRO A 12 -1.04 8.93 1.73
CA PRO A 12 -0.35 8.65 2.98
C PRO A 12 -0.05 9.90 3.83
N GLU A 13 -0.26 11.10 3.30
CA GLU A 13 -0.02 12.36 4.02
C GLU A 13 -1.27 12.85 4.80
N ASP A 14 -2.46 12.31 4.50
CA ASP A 14 -3.67 12.51 5.31
C ASP A 14 -3.79 11.42 6.40
N LEU A 15 -4.10 11.80 7.64
CA LEU A 15 -4.14 10.87 8.77
C LEU A 15 -5.17 9.75 8.59
N SER A 16 -6.38 10.10 8.14
CA SER A 16 -7.47 9.13 8.01
C SER A 16 -7.21 8.15 6.86
N GLU A 17 -6.64 8.65 5.76
CA GLU A 17 -6.26 7.88 4.60
C GLU A 17 -5.05 6.98 4.88
N ALA A 18 -4.06 7.46 5.63
CA ALA A 18 -2.92 6.66 6.05
C ALA A 18 -3.32 5.48 6.94
N ILE A 19 -4.30 5.66 7.84
CA ILE A 19 -4.87 4.57 8.65
C ILE A 19 -5.55 3.52 7.75
N ARG A 20 -6.32 3.96 6.75
CA ARG A 20 -6.96 3.05 5.78
C ARG A 20 -5.94 2.24 4.98
N ALA A 21 -4.87 2.89 4.51
CA ALA A 21 -3.78 2.22 3.82
C ALA A 21 -3.10 1.18 4.72
N ALA A 22 -2.83 1.51 5.98
CA ALA A 22 -2.24 0.57 6.94
C ALA A 22 -3.15 -0.64 7.21
N HIS A 23 -4.45 -0.43 7.36
CA HIS A 23 -5.42 -1.52 7.52
C HIS A 23 -5.46 -2.44 6.29
N ALA A 24 -5.48 -1.88 5.08
CA ALA A 24 -5.43 -2.66 3.84
C ALA A 24 -4.17 -3.56 3.79
N LEU A 25 -3.01 -3.03 4.18
CA LEU A 25 -1.77 -3.80 4.27
C LEU A 25 -1.85 -4.92 5.32
N HIS A 26 -2.41 -4.66 6.49
CA HIS A 26 -2.63 -5.68 7.51
C HIS A 26 -3.55 -6.80 7.02
N TYR A 27 -4.65 -6.47 6.34
CA TYR A 27 -5.59 -7.46 5.81
C TYR A 27 -4.95 -8.30 4.70
N ALA A 28 -4.16 -7.69 3.81
CA ALA A 28 -3.41 -8.40 2.78
C ALA A 28 -2.45 -9.43 3.39
N VAL A 29 -1.70 -9.04 4.42
CA VAL A 29 -0.78 -9.93 5.14
C VAL A 29 -1.53 -11.06 5.86
N GLN A 30 -2.66 -10.76 6.51
CA GLN A 30 -3.47 -11.79 7.18
C GLN A 30 -4.00 -12.82 6.19
N LEU A 31 -4.50 -12.39 5.03
CA LEU A 31 -4.95 -13.30 3.97
C LEU A 31 -3.78 -14.14 3.41
N LYS A 32 -2.62 -13.53 3.18
CA LYS A 32 -1.41 -14.26 2.75
C LYS A 32 -1.05 -15.37 3.74
N ARG A 33 -1.02 -15.06 5.04
CA ARG A 33 -0.73 -16.03 6.12
C ARG A 33 -1.80 -17.12 6.26
N ALA A 34 -3.04 -16.83 5.89
CA ALA A 34 -4.11 -17.83 5.82
C ALA A 34 -4.03 -18.74 4.57
N GLY A 35 -3.01 -18.58 3.73
CA GLY A 35 -2.77 -19.42 2.56
C GLY A 35 -3.45 -18.96 1.27
N TYR A 36 -3.94 -17.72 1.22
CA TYR A 36 -4.49 -17.15 -0.01
C TYR A 36 -3.41 -16.54 -0.92
N ASP A 37 -3.72 -16.45 -2.21
CA ASP A 37 -2.90 -15.69 -3.17
C ASP A 37 -3.32 -14.23 -3.12
N VAL A 38 -2.38 -13.35 -2.75
CA VAL A 38 -2.68 -11.94 -2.43
C VAL A 38 -1.60 -11.04 -3.00
N VAL A 39 -2.05 -9.98 -3.67
CA VAL A 39 -1.19 -8.90 -4.15
C VAL A 39 -1.68 -7.54 -3.67
N VAL A 40 -0.72 -6.64 -3.43
CA VAL A 40 -0.93 -5.22 -3.12
C VAL A 40 -0.34 -4.38 -4.25
N TYR A 41 -1.15 -3.49 -4.81
CA TYR A 41 -0.76 -2.54 -5.83
C TYR A 41 -1.04 -1.11 -5.37
N PHE A 42 -0.05 -0.24 -5.50
CA PHE A 42 -0.18 1.18 -5.16
C PHE A 42 -0.50 2.00 -6.40
N ASP A 43 -1.55 2.80 -6.36
CA ASP A 43 -1.99 3.65 -7.47
C ASP A 43 -2.37 5.05 -6.97
N GLY A 44 -2.50 6.02 -7.87
CA GLY A 44 -2.86 7.40 -7.51
C GLY A 44 -1.94 7.98 -6.43
N LEU A 45 -2.53 8.59 -5.40
CA LEU A 45 -1.78 9.11 -4.25
C LEU A 45 -1.20 8.00 -3.37
N GLY A 46 -1.75 6.78 -3.42
CA GLY A 46 -1.20 5.61 -2.75
C GLY A 46 0.19 5.21 -3.24
N SER A 47 0.58 5.65 -4.45
CA SER A 47 1.95 5.50 -4.97
C SER A 47 3.03 6.11 -4.06
N ARG A 48 2.65 7.04 -3.19
CA ARG A 48 3.54 7.71 -2.22
C ARG A 48 3.76 6.90 -0.94
N VAL A 49 2.94 5.88 -0.65
CA VAL A 49 3.00 5.08 0.60
C VAL A 49 4.41 4.55 0.92
N PRO A 50 5.21 4.04 -0.05
CA PRO A 50 6.55 3.53 0.24
C PRO A 50 7.54 4.58 0.75
N ILE A 51 7.32 5.85 0.41
CA ILE A 51 8.29 6.95 0.60
C ILE A 51 7.79 8.09 1.50
N ALA A 52 6.49 8.16 1.78
CA ALA A 52 5.91 9.24 2.59
C ALA A 52 6.37 9.21 4.06
N ASP A 53 6.48 10.39 4.66
CA ASP A 53 6.50 10.57 6.12
C ASP A 53 5.07 10.81 6.60
N SER A 54 4.36 9.71 6.83
CA SER A 54 2.95 9.73 7.22
C SER A 54 2.75 10.30 8.64
N PRO A 55 1.68 11.09 8.88
CA PRO A 55 1.28 11.48 10.22
C PRO A 55 0.87 10.27 11.09
N TYR A 56 0.42 9.19 10.45
CA TYR A 56 0.17 7.91 11.11
C TYR A 56 1.45 7.07 11.17
N LYS A 57 2.02 6.90 12.38
CA LYS A 57 3.25 6.12 12.59
C LYS A 57 3.10 4.61 12.36
N GLY A 58 1.87 4.09 12.30
CA GLY A 58 1.62 2.69 11.98
C GLY A 58 1.75 2.33 10.49
N LEU A 59 1.74 3.31 9.57
CA LEU A 59 1.79 3.04 8.14
C LEU A 59 3.13 2.41 7.71
N ARG A 60 4.25 2.96 8.18
CA ARG A 60 5.60 2.46 7.84
C ARG A 60 5.81 1.00 8.29
N PRO A 61 5.53 0.62 9.56
CA PRO A 61 5.58 -0.78 9.97
C PRO A 61 4.65 -1.70 9.15
N ALA A 62 3.43 -1.26 8.82
CA ALA A 62 2.50 -2.05 8.03
C ALA A 62 3.05 -2.32 6.61
N TYR A 63 3.64 -1.30 5.98
CA TYR A 63 4.30 -1.43 4.68
C TYR A 63 5.50 -2.38 4.74
N GLU A 64 6.37 -2.25 5.74
CA GLU A 64 7.55 -3.10 5.89
C GLU A 64 7.20 -4.58 6.10
N VAL A 65 6.14 -4.85 6.86
CA VAL A 65 5.63 -6.22 7.03
C VAL A 65 5.07 -6.74 5.71
N ALA A 66 4.25 -5.96 5.00
CA ALA A 66 3.72 -6.35 3.69
C ALA A 66 4.83 -6.61 2.66
N GLN A 67 5.90 -5.81 2.66
CA GLN A 67 7.07 -6.02 1.82
C GLN A 67 7.77 -7.34 2.15
N ARG A 68 8.01 -7.61 3.44
CA ARG A 68 8.69 -8.83 3.91
C ARG A 68 7.89 -10.10 3.63
N GLU A 69 6.57 -10.04 3.72
CA GLU A 69 5.64 -11.15 3.42
C GLU A 69 5.46 -11.37 1.90
N GLY A 70 6.10 -10.54 1.07
CA GLY A 70 6.10 -10.68 -0.38
C GLY A 70 4.73 -10.46 -1.02
N VAL A 71 3.86 -9.65 -0.40
CA VAL A 71 2.53 -9.32 -0.96
C VAL A 71 2.55 -8.08 -1.85
N ILE A 72 3.61 -7.27 -1.81
CA ILE A 72 3.72 -6.08 -2.66
C ILE A 72 4.02 -6.49 -4.09
N TYR A 73 3.08 -6.24 -4.99
CA TYR A 73 3.22 -6.51 -6.42
C TYR A 73 3.89 -5.35 -7.16
N GLY A 74 3.54 -4.11 -6.82
CA GLY A 74 4.17 -2.94 -7.44
C GLY A 74 3.42 -1.63 -7.25
N VAL A 75 3.82 -0.64 -8.04
CA VAL A 75 3.26 0.71 -8.06
C VAL A 75 2.92 1.11 -9.50
N CYS A 76 1.92 1.95 -9.67
CA CYS A 76 1.61 2.60 -10.93
C CYS A 76 2.80 3.44 -11.38
N GLY A 77 3.48 2.99 -12.45
CA GLY A 77 4.66 3.66 -13.00
C GLY A 77 4.34 5.04 -13.57
N TYR A 78 3.11 5.24 -14.07
CA TYR A 78 2.60 6.57 -14.36
C TYR A 78 2.57 7.36 -13.05
N CYS A 79 1.71 7.06 -12.08
CA CYS A 79 1.61 7.83 -10.81
C CYS A 79 2.92 8.02 -10.02
N ALA A 80 3.90 7.11 -10.11
CA ALA A 80 5.18 7.27 -9.44
C ALA A 80 6.16 8.22 -10.16
N SER A 81 5.85 8.65 -11.38
CA SER A 81 6.72 9.48 -12.20
C SER A 81 6.53 10.99 -11.92
N PRO A 82 7.60 11.81 -11.91
CA PRO A 82 7.51 13.27 -11.78
C PRO A 82 6.73 14.05 -12.88
N PRO A 83 6.80 13.70 -14.18
CA PRO A 83 6.43 14.64 -15.26
C PRO A 83 4.94 14.97 -15.40
N HIS A 84 4.03 14.15 -14.86
CA HIS A 84 2.58 14.28 -15.13
C HIS A 84 1.75 14.65 -13.89
N LEU A 85 2.35 14.77 -12.71
CA LEU A 85 1.63 15.17 -11.50
C LEU A 85 1.53 16.69 -11.33
N ASN A 86 2.24 17.52 -12.11
CA ASN A 86 2.25 19.00 -12.00
C ASN A 86 2.28 19.50 -10.53
N ILE A 87 3.03 18.80 -9.67
CA ILE A 87 3.42 19.19 -8.31
C ILE A 87 4.88 19.58 -8.32
#